data_AF-A0A356IXI7-F1
#
_entry.id   AF-A0A356IXI7-F1
#
_cell.length_a   1.000
_cell.length_b   1.000
_cell.length_c   1.000
_cell.angle_alpha   90.00
_cell.angle_beta   90.00
_cell.angle_gamma   90.00
#
_symmetry.space_group_name_H-M   'P 1'
#
loop_
_entity.id
_entity.type
_entity.pdbx_description
1 polymer ?
#
loop_
_entity_poly.entity_id
_entity_poly.type
_entity_poly.pdbx_seq_one_letter_code
_entity_poly.pdbx_strand_id
1 'polypeptide(L)'
;MNNLRRAFTLVELLLALSIFSMAAVCVYGTFWAGVRINQRSEGENAAYRQIRLSLDLMSVDLENAVPYDFTNSYPDQTAFKGEADGVTFVLASGEGLKVTRYYLDSPQEGSVHKVVVGARRDRNVDTLVDYREQEVRLRNLVREEWDFPEYVSGVIAEEHAAEVIATDVGENSLKFFYGYLLSPAGGEGNQMDDVYEWREKWTQGDVPLMVRIEVDFFLAGPARRMVTMRKDIFIPHGSWGKAEK
;
A
#
# COMPACT_ATOMS: atom_id res chain seq x y z
N MET A 1 19.39 70.57 -23.94
CA MET A 1 20.02 69.35 -24.49
C MET A 1 20.83 68.70 -23.38
N ASN A 2 20.31 67.61 -22.84
CA ASN A 2 20.86 66.99 -21.63
C ASN A 2 22.13 66.22 -21.97
N ASN A 3 23.25 66.71 -21.43
CA ASN A 3 24.55 66.04 -21.45
C ASN A 3 24.52 64.86 -20.46
N LEU A 4 24.08 63.69 -20.93
CA LEU A 4 24.25 62.41 -20.22
C LEU A 4 25.37 61.60 -20.91
N ARG A 5 26.59 62.16 -20.93
CA ARG A 5 27.80 61.38 -21.23
C ARG A 5 28.67 61.30 -19.97
N ARG A 6 28.19 60.55 -18.96
CA ARG A 6 29.06 60.02 -17.92
C ARG A 6 29.72 58.78 -18.49
N ALA A 7 31.03 58.82 -18.68
CA ALA A 7 31.81 57.64 -18.99
C ALA A 7 31.78 56.70 -17.78
N PHE A 8 31.32 55.47 -17.98
CA PHE A 8 31.31 54.43 -16.96
C PHE A 8 32.74 54.20 -16.47
N THR A 9 32.98 54.29 -15.16
CA THR A 9 34.31 54.01 -14.62
C THR A 9 34.54 52.50 -14.53
N LEU A 10 35.78 52.05 -14.73
CA LEU A 10 36.13 50.63 -14.61
C LEU A 10 35.82 50.07 -13.21
N VAL A 11 35.92 50.91 -12.18
CA VAL A 11 35.57 50.58 -10.79
C VAL A 11 34.07 50.31 -10.64
N GLU A 12 33.22 51.13 -11.27
CA GLU A 12 31.77 50.96 -11.24
C GLU A 12 31.32 49.68 -11.94
N LEU A 13 31.97 49.31 -13.05
CA LEU A 13 31.75 48.03 -13.73
C LEU A 13 32.14 46.83 -12.85
N LEU A 14 33.32 46.87 -12.23
CA LEU A 14 33.78 45.78 -11.35
C LEU A 14 32.88 45.61 -10.13
N LEU A 15 32.40 46.71 -9.55
CA LEU A 15 31.50 46.69 -8.41
C LEU A 15 30.11 46.18 -8.79
N ALA A 16 29.57 46.57 -9.94
CA ALA A 16 28.32 46.02 -10.46
C ALA A 16 28.45 44.51 -10.75
N LEU A 17 29.55 44.08 -11.36
CA LEU A 17 29.82 42.67 -11.67
C LEU A 17 29.97 41.83 -10.39
N SER A 18 30.65 42.35 -9.36
CA SER A 18 30.82 41.62 -8.11
C SER A 18 29.49 41.44 -7.38
N ILE A 19 28.66 42.48 -7.29
CA ILE A 19 27.33 42.40 -6.69
C ILE A 19 26.45 41.44 -7.48
N PHE A 20 26.47 41.53 -8.82
CA PHE A 20 25.72 40.62 -9.67
C PHE A 20 26.18 39.17 -9.49
N SER A 21 27.48 38.91 -9.46
CA SER A 21 28.03 37.58 -9.24
C SER A 21 27.60 36.99 -7.89
N MET A 22 27.61 37.81 -6.84
CA MET A 22 27.21 37.40 -5.50
C MET A 22 25.70 37.09 -5.47
N ALA A 23 24.89 37.95 -6.09
CA ALA A 23 23.45 37.72 -6.23
C ALA A 23 23.16 36.42 -7.02
N ALA A 24 23.84 36.21 -8.13
CA ALA A 24 23.70 35.01 -8.97
C ALA A 24 24.06 33.73 -8.21
N VAL A 25 25.16 33.75 -7.43
CA VAL A 25 25.56 32.61 -6.59
C VAL A 25 24.52 32.32 -5.51
N CYS A 26 23.96 33.34 -4.87
CA CYS A 26 22.90 33.15 -3.87
C CYS A 26 21.64 32.53 -4.49
N VAL A 27 21.17 33.06 -5.62
CA VAL A 27 19.99 32.54 -6.34
C VAL A 27 20.21 31.11 -6.83
N TYR A 28 21.39 30.82 -7.39
CA TYR A 28 21.73 29.48 -7.83
C TYR A 28 21.80 28.50 -6.65
N GLY A 29 22.39 28.93 -5.53
CA GLY A 29 22.49 28.11 -4.32
C GLY A 29 21.13 27.76 -3.73
N THR A 30 20.22 28.73 -3.62
CA THR A 30 18.86 28.49 -3.11
C THR A 30 18.06 27.60 -4.06
N PHE A 31 18.15 27.85 -5.37
CA PHE A 31 17.49 27.02 -6.37
C PHE A 31 17.97 25.56 -6.33
N TRP A 32 19.30 25.35 -6.30
CA TRP A 32 19.88 24.02 -6.23
C TRP A 32 19.47 23.26 -4.96
N ALA A 33 19.46 23.95 -3.81
CA ALA A 33 19.00 23.38 -2.55
C ALA A 33 17.51 22.99 -2.63
N GLY A 34 16.66 23.86 -3.21
CA GLY A 34 15.24 23.58 -3.41
C GLY A 34 14.99 22.36 -4.28
N VAL A 35 15.65 22.27 -5.43
CA VAL A 35 15.53 21.12 -6.36
C VAL A 35 15.95 19.83 -5.66
N ARG A 36 17.06 19.84 -4.92
CA ARG A 36 17.55 18.65 -4.21
C ARG A 36 16.60 18.16 -3.12
N ILE A 37 15.97 19.10 -2.38
CA ILE A 37 14.97 18.76 -1.37
C ILE A 37 13.73 18.15 -2.03
N ASN A 38 13.27 18.73 -3.14
CA ASN A 38 12.09 18.25 -3.85
C ASN A 38 12.29 16.80 -4.36
N GLN A 39 13.43 16.53 -5.00
CA GLN A 39 13.75 15.19 -5.50
C GLN A 39 13.77 14.13 -4.38
N ARG A 40 14.27 14.48 -3.18
CA ARG A 40 14.25 13.57 -2.04
C ARG A 40 12.84 13.32 -1.51
N SER A 41 12.01 14.36 -1.50
CA SER A 41 10.61 14.28 -1.06
C SER A 41 9.76 13.43 -1.99
N GLU A 42 9.97 13.53 -3.31
CA GLU A 42 9.21 12.77 -4.31
C GLU A 42 9.33 11.25 -4.13
N GLY A 43 10.53 10.75 -3.81
CA GLY A 43 10.75 9.32 -3.60
C GLY A 43 9.98 8.76 -2.40
N GLU A 44 10.04 9.46 -1.25
CA GLU A 44 9.31 9.03 -0.05
C GLU A 44 7.78 9.16 -0.25
N ASN A 45 7.33 10.25 -0.89
CA ASN A 45 5.91 10.46 -1.18
C ASN A 45 5.34 9.41 -2.15
N ALA A 46 6.14 8.94 -3.12
CA ALA A 46 5.71 7.92 -4.05
C ALA A 46 5.42 6.59 -3.33
N ALA A 47 6.31 6.17 -2.42
CA ALA A 47 6.12 4.95 -1.64
C ALA A 47 4.89 5.03 -0.73
N TYR A 48 4.71 6.14 0.00
CA TYR A 48 3.50 6.34 0.82
C TYR A 48 2.21 6.35 -0.01
N ARG A 49 2.24 6.96 -1.20
CA ARG A 49 1.10 6.97 -2.10
C ARG A 49 0.76 5.55 -2.57
N GLN A 50 1.74 4.75 -2.95
CA GLN A 50 1.53 3.36 -3.35
C GLN A 50 0.91 2.53 -2.22
N ILE A 51 1.47 2.62 -1.01
CA ILE A 51 0.94 1.94 0.20
C ILE A 51 -0.53 2.30 0.45
N ARG A 52 -0.84 3.61 0.35
CA ARG A 52 -2.21 4.08 0.57
C ARG A 52 -3.14 3.54 -0.51
N LEU A 53 -2.74 3.61 -1.79
CA LEU A 53 -3.54 3.11 -2.90
C LEU A 53 -3.79 1.60 -2.79
N SER A 54 -2.79 0.80 -2.40
CA SER A 54 -2.97 -0.64 -2.22
C SER A 54 -3.96 -0.96 -1.09
N LEU A 55 -3.88 -0.26 0.04
CA LEU A 55 -4.82 -0.45 1.15
C LEU A 55 -6.23 0.10 0.86
N ASP A 56 -6.33 1.15 0.05
CA ASP A 56 -7.61 1.68 -0.41
C ASP A 56 -8.27 0.71 -1.41
N LEU A 57 -7.50 0.13 -2.34
CA LEU A 57 -7.99 -0.91 -3.24
C LEU A 57 -8.51 -2.14 -2.48
N MET A 58 -7.73 -2.67 -1.53
CA MET A 58 -8.17 -3.81 -0.71
C MET A 58 -9.45 -3.49 0.08
N SER A 59 -9.58 -2.26 0.57
CA SER A 59 -10.79 -1.79 1.29
C SER A 59 -12.00 -1.80 0.39
N VAL A 60 -11.89 -1.21 -0.80
CA VAL A 60 -12.98 -1.15 -1.77
C VAL A 60 -13.39 -2.56 -2.19
N ASP A 61 -12.44 -3.46 -2.44
CA ASP A 61 -12.77 -4.83 -2.82
C ASP A 61 -13.48 -5.58 -1.68
N LEU A 62 -12.98 -5.47 -0.44
CA LEU A 62 -13.62 -6.09 0.74
C LEU A 62 -14.99 -5.50 1.05
N GLU A 63 -15.18 -4.19 0.88
CA GLU A 63 -16.48 -3.52 1.05
C GLU A 63 -17.50 -3.98 0.00
N ASN A 64 -17.03 -4.39 -1.19
CA ASN A 64 -17.86 -4.96 -2.25
C ASN A 64 -17.92 -6.49 -2.23
N ALA A 65 -17.44 -7.12 -1.15
CA ALA A 65 -17.57 -8.56 -0.97
C ALA A 65 -19.05 -8.93 -0.82
N VAL A 66 -19.48 -9.93 -1.59
CA VAL A 66 -20.89 -10.36 -1.62
C VAL A 66 -21.06 -11.75 -1.01
N PRO A 67 -22.10 -11.95 -0.19
CA PRO A 67 -22.47 -13.29 0.24
C PRO A 67 -23.02 -14.07 -0.95
N TYR A 68 -22.45 -15.24 -1.22
CA TYR A 68 -22.94 -16.17 -2.24
C TYR A 68 -23.12 -17.55 -1.63
N ASP A 69 -24.33 -18.10 -1.74
CA ASP A 69 -24.64 -19.43 -1.22
C ASP A 69 -24.25 -20.50 -2.25
N PHE A 70 -23.16 -21.21 -1.97
CA PHE A 70 -22.68 -22.31 -2.79
C PHE A 70 -23.34 -23.66 -2.47
N THR A 71 -24.14 -23.77 -1.39
CA THR A 71 -24.66 -25.05 -0.86
C THR A 71 -25.39 -25.89 -1.92
N ASN A 72 -26.09 -25.24 -2.85
CA ASN A 72 -26.89 -25.93 -3.87
C ASN A 72 -26.09 -26.35 -5.11
N SER A 73 -25.00 -25.64 -5.44
CA SER A 73 -24.30 -25.81 -6.72
C SER A 73 -22.90 -26.39 -6.54
N TYR A 74 -22.16 -25.98 -5.49
CA TYR A 74 -20.76 -26.33 -5.24
C TYR A 74 -20.49 -26.43 -3.73
N PRO A 75 -20.88 -27.52 -3.06
CA PRO A 75 -20.88 -27.62 -1.59
C PRO A 75 -19.51 -27.48 -0.92
N ASP A 76 -18.42 -27.65 -1.67
CA ASP A 76 -17.05 -27.53 -1.17
C ASP A 76 -16.49 -26.09 -1.26
N GLN A 77 -17.24 -25.14 -1.83
CA GLN A 77 -16.81 -23.75 -1.99
C GLN A 77 -17.51 -22.81 -1.00
N THR A 78 -16.81 -21.73 -0.61
CA THR A 78 -17.35 -20.67 0.25
C THR A 78 -17.16 -19.30 -0.40
N ALA A 79 -18.10 -18.37 -0.13
CA ALA A 79 -18.02 -17.00 -0.66
C ALA A 79 -16.87 -16.19 -0.06
N PHE A 80 -16.43 -16.59 1.13
CA PHE A 80 -15.32 -15.96 1.82
C PHE A 80 -14.45 -17.04 2.45
N LYS A 81 -13.14 -16.93 2.24
CA LYS A 81 -12.12 -17.73 2.88
C LYS A 81 -11.04 -16.79 3.41
N GLY A 82 -10.97 -16.70 4.73
CA GLY A 82 -10.00 -15.88 5.42
C GLY A 82 -8.94 -16.71 6.13
N GLU A 83 -7.68 -16.55 5.72
CA GLU A 83 -6.50 -17.11 6.37
C GLU A 83 -5.63 -15.97 6.92
N ALA A 84 -4.62 -16.29 7.72
CA ALA A 84 -3.82 -15.27 8.39
C ALA A 84 -3.02 -14.41 7.39
N ASP A 85 -2.50 -15.02 6.32
CA ASP A 85 -1.57 -14.43 5.34
C ASP A 85 -2.22 -14.15 3.98
N GLY A 86 -3.53 -14.43 3.85
CA GLY A 86 -4.24 -14.28 2.58
C GLY A 86 -5.74 -14.34 2.77
N VAL A 87 -6.45 -13.69 1.85
CA VAL A 87 -7.92 -13.69 1.84
C VAL A 87 -8.40 -13.95 0.42
N THR A 88 -9.48 -14.72 0.29
CA THR A 88 -10.17 -14.99 -0.98
C THR A 88 -11.66 -14.77 -0.79
N PHE A 89 -12.29 -14.02 -1.67
CA PHE A 89 -13.70 -13.71 -1.56
C PHE A 89 -14.34 -13.40 -2.90
N VAL A 90 -15.65 -13.56 -2.96
CA VAL A 90 -16.48 -13.19 -4.11
C VAL A 90 -16.82 -11.70 -4.01
N LEU A 91 -16.63 -10.96 -5.10
CA LEU A 91 -17.02 -9.56 -5.22
C LEU A 91 -17.99 -9.36 -6.39
N ALA A 92 -18.84 -8.33 -6.28
CA ALA A 92 -19.67 -7.89 -7.38
C ALA A 92 -18.93 -6.86 -8.24
N SER A 93 -18.89 -7.10 -9.55
CA SER A 93 -18.37 -6.20 -10.56
C SER A 93 -19.47 -5.84 -11.57
N GLY A 94 -19.27 -4.80 -12.37
CA GLY A 94 -20.24 -4.37 -13.38
C GLY A 94 -20.54 -5.44 -14.44
N GLU A 95 -19.62 -6.39 -14.65
CA GLU A 95 -19.73 -7.48 -15.63
C GLU A 95 -20.25 -8.79 -15.02
N GLY A 96 -20.43 -8.86 -13.70
CA GLY A 96 -20.87 -10.07 -12.99
C GLY A 96 -20.14 -10.29 -11.68
N LEU A 97 -20.12 -11.54 -11.22
CA LEU A 97 -19.37 -11.94 -10.03
C LEU A 97 -17.93 -12.25 -10.42
N LYS A 98 -17.00 -11.87 -9.54
CA LYS A 98 -15.58 -12.20 -9.65
C LYS A 98 -15.06 -12.72 -8.33
N VAL A 99 -13.98 -13.48 -8.37
CA VAL A 99 -13.30 -13.99 -7.18
C VAL A 99 -11.95 -13.31 -7.09
N THR A 100 -11.70 -12.64 -5.98
CA THR A 100 -10.44 -11.93 -5.75
C THR A 100 -9.67 -12.57 -4.61
N ARG A 101 -8.36 -12.66 -4.78
CA ARG A 101 -7.43 -13.14 -3.77
C ARG A 101 -6.29 -12.17 -3.55
N TYR A 102 -5.95 -11.97 -2.29
CA TYR A 102 -4.76 -11.23 -1.87
C TYR A 102 -3.79 -12.15 -1.13
N TYR A 103 -2.51 -12.05 -1.45
CA TYR A 103 -1.42 -12.79 -0.81
C TYR A 103 -0.07 -12.11 -1.09
N LEU A 104 0.98 -12.58 -0.40
CA LEU A 104 2.35 -12.18 -0.68
C LEU A 104 3.03 -13.19 -1.62
N ASP A 105 3.61 -12.70 -2.70
CA ASP A 105 4.42 -13.51 -3.61
C ASP A 105 5.90 -13.10 -3.58
N SER A 106 6.78 -14.02 -3.98
CA SER A 106 8.16 -13.68 -4.33
C SER A 106 8.14 -12.66 -5.47
N PRO A 107 9.03 -11.65 -5.46
CA PRO A 107 9.25 -10.87 -6.68
C PRO A 107 9.67 -11.85 -7.78
N GLN A 108 8.84 -12.00 -8.83
CA GLN A 108 9.23 -12.78 -10.00
C GLN A 108 10.58 -12.26 -10.49
N GLU A 109 11.52 -13.16 -10.81
CA GLU A 109 12.81 -12.84 -11.44
C GLU A 109 12.61 -12.29 -12.87
N GLY A 110 11.85 -11.21 -13.02
CA GLY A 110 11.83 -10.34 -14.18
C GLY A 110 12.92 -9.30 -13.99
N SER A 111 13.90 -9.28 -14.90
CA SER A 111 15.11 -8.46 -14.87
C SER A 111 14.88 -6.99 -14.48
N VAL A 112 14.95 -6.66 -13.19
CA VAL A 112 15.15 -5.28 -12.75
C VAL A 112 16.64 -5.00 -12.86
N HIS A 113 17.05 -4.42 -13.99
CA HIS A 113 18.34 -3.75 -14.11
C HIS A 113 18.38 -2.58 -13.11
N LYS A 114 18.72 -2.87 -11.86
CA LYS A 114 19.01 -1.86 -10.87
C LYS A 114 20.40 -1.32 -11.15
N VAL A 115 20.47 -0.22 -11.88
CA VAL A 115 21.70 0.57 -12.03
C VAL A 115 22.07 1.11 -10.64
N VAL A 116 23.07 0.49 -10.02
CA VAL A 116 23.74 1.03 -8.84
C VAL A 116 24.53 2.25 -9.29
N VAL A 117 23.92 3.44 -9.19
CA VAL A 117 24.66 4.70 -9.38
C VAL A 117 25.47 4.95 -8.10
N GLY A 118 26.78 4.86 -8.23
CA GLY A 118 27.75 4.92 -7.15
C GLY A 118 27.62 6.15 -6.25
N ALA A 119 27.55 5.92 -4.95
CA ALA A 119 27.73 6.97 -3.96
C ALA A 119 29.24 7.23 -3.78
N ARG A 120 29.68 8.42 -4.20
CA ARG A 120 31.03 8.94 -3.93
C ARG A 120 31.12 9.29 -2.44
N ARG A 121 31.99 8.62 -1.70
CA ARG A 121 32.20 8.79 -0.26
C ARG A 121 33.26 9.87 -0.05
N ASP A 122 32.87 11.01 0.53
CA ASP A 122 33.80 11.98 1.09
C ASP A 122 33.36 12.32 2.52
N ARG A 123 33.99 11.68 3.50
CA ARG A 123 34.59 12.29 4.71
C ARG A 123 34.75 11.28 5.86
N ASN A 124 35.95 11.28 6.41
CA ASN A 124 36.45 10.53 7.57
C ASN A 124 35.70 10.94 8.86
N VAL A 125 34.66 10.21 9.22
CA VAL A 125 34.21 10.14 10.62
C VAL A 125 33.98 8.67 10.94
N ASP A 126 34.85 8.10 11.76
CA ASP A 126 34.63 6.80 12.39
C ASP A 126 33.39 6.91 13.28
N THR A 127 32.27 6.50 12.72
CA THR A 127 31.04 6.30 13.49
C THR A 127 30.89 4.79 13.58
N LEU A 128 31.05 4.23 14.78
CA LEU A 128 30.63 2.87 15.09
C LEU A 128 29.11 2.83 15.00
N VAL A 129 28.60 2.71 13.77
CA VAL A 129 27.21 2.39 13.50
C VAL A 129 27.15 0.87 13.56
N ASP A 130 26.50 0.36 14.61
CA ASP A 130 26.11 -1.04 14.73
C ASP A 130 25.06 -1.33 13.65
N TYR A 131 25.51 -1.54 12.42
CA TYR A 131 24.68 -2.01 11.33
C TYR A 131 24.38 -3.49 11.61
N ARG A 132 23.32 -3.76 12.37
CA ARG A 132 22.63 -5.04 12.21
C ARG A 132 21.97 -5.01 10.83
N GLU A 133 22.71 -5.45 9.82
CA GLU A 133 22.14 -5.87 8.54
C GLU A 133 21.23 -7.07 8.83
N GLN A 134 19.99 -6.78 9.18
CA GLN A 134 18.95 -7.77 9.16
C GLN A 134 18.57 -7.94 7.69
N GLU A 135 18.93 -9.07 7.09
CA GLU A 135 18.46 -9.45 5.76
C GLU A 135 16.93 -9.59 5.82
N VAL A 136 16.22 -8.50 5.56
CA VAL A 136 14.77 -8.58 5.42
C VAL A 136 14.46 -8.97 3.98
N ARG A 137 13.86 -10.15 3.83
CA ARG A 137 13.33 -10.60 2.55
C ARG A 137 12.08 -9.80 2.24
N LEU A 138 12.04 -9.26 1.03
CA LEU A 138 10.93 -8.45 0.54
C LEU A 138 10.04 -9.29 -0.37
N ARG A 139 8.74 -9.06 -0.29
CA ARG A 139 7.69 -9.70 -1.07
C ARG A 139 6.87 -8.65 -1.81
N ASN A 140 6.15 -9.11 -2.83
CA ASN A 140 5.15 -8.32 -3.54
C ASN A 140 3.78 -8.63 -2.97
N LEU A 141 2.98 -7.60 -2.70
CA LEU A 141 1.56 -7.77 -2.44
C LEU A 141 0.84 -7.92 -3.78
N VAL A 142 0.22 -9.07 -3.98
CA VAL A 142 -0.43 -9.44 -5.22
C VAL A 142 -1.93 -9.49 -5.02
N ARG A 143 -2.65 -8.98 -6.02
CA ARG A 143 -4.09 -9.12 -6.21
C ARG A 143 -4.32 -10.00 -7.42
N GLU A 144 -4.93 -11.16 -7.21
CA GLU A 144 -5.39 -12.04 -8.29
C GLU A 144 -6.91 -11.93 -8.42
N GLU A 145 -7.40 -11.88 -9.66
CA GLU A 145 -8.82 -11.85 -9.99
C GLU A 145 -9.16 -12.95 -11.01
N TRP A 146 -10.20 -13.72 -10.69
CA TRP A 146 -10.80 -14.71 -11.60
C TRP A 146 -12.26 -14.38 -11.88
N ASP A 147 -12.69 -14.69 -13.08
CA ASP A 147 -14.12 -14.71 -13.38
C ASP A 147 -14.80 -15.84 -12.62
N PHE A 148 -15.98 -15.54 -12.06
CA PHE A 148 -16.69 -16.49 -11.21
C PHE A 148 -16.98 -17.84 -11.88
N PRO A 149 -17.45 -17.91 -13.15
CA PRO A 149 -17.66 -19.20 -13.82
C PRO A 149 -16.38 -20.04 -13.93
N GLU A 150 -15.23 -19.41 -14.18
CA GLU A 150 -13.95 -20.09 -14.32
C GLU A 150 -13.49 -20.67 -12.99
N TYR A 151 -13.48 -19.84 -11.94
CA TYR A 151 -13.13 -20.25 -10.58
C TYR A 151 -13.94 -21.46 -10.11
N VAL A 152 -15.24 -21.42 -10.38
CA VAL A 152 -16.18 -22.46 -9.97
C VAL A 152 -16.02 -23.75 -10.79
N SER A 153 -15.71 -23.63 -12.09
CA SER A 153 -15.47 -24.78 -12.96
C SER A 153 -14.13 -25.50 -12.69
N GLY A 154 -13.21 -24.85 -11.98
CA GLY A 154 -11.85 -25.35 -11.74
C GLY A 154 -10.95 -25.29 -12.98
N VAL A 155 -11.46 -24.80 -14.12
CA VAL A 155 -10.68 -24.53 -15.33
C VAL A 155 -10.10 -23.13 -15.17
N ILE A 156 -8.90 -23.04 -14.59
CA ILE A 156 -8.17 -21.79 -14.47
C ILE A 156 -7.59 -21.49 -15.85
N ALA A 157 -8.07 -20.43 -16.51
CA ALA A 157 -7.46 -19.93 -17.74
C ALA A 157 -6.00 -19.51 -17.46
N GLU A 158 -5.11 -19.72 -18.42
CA GLU A 158 -3.69 -19.31 -18.31
C GLU A 158 -3.54 -17.79 -18.12
N GLU A 159 -4.54 -17.00 -18.54
CA GLU A 159 -4.61 -15.54 -18.38
C GLU A 159 -5.64 -15.15 -17.30
N HIS A 160 -5.27 -15.27 -16.02
CA HIS A 160 -5.99 -14.57 -14.96
C HIS A 160 -5.27 -13.26 -14.62
N ALA A 161 -6.03 -12.25 -14.19
CA ALA A 161 -5.49 -10.93 -13.91
C ALA A 161 -4.78 -10.93 -12.56
N ALA A 162 -3.48 -11.19 -12.57
CA ALA A 162 -2.59 -11.02 -11.41
C ALA A 162 -1.90 -9.65 -11.49
N GLU A 163 -2.13 -8.80 -10.50
CA GLU A 163 -1.55 -7.46 -10.40
C GLU A 163 -0.69 -7.34 -9.14
N VAL A 164 0.53 -6.81 -9.29
CA VAL A 164 1.36 -6.40 -8.16
C VAL A 164 0.91 -5.01 -7.70
N ILE A 165 0.20 -4.95 -6.58
CA ILE A 165 -0.39 -3.70 -6.06
C ILE A 165 0.57 -2.94 -5.13
N ALA A 166 1.49 -3.65 -4.48
CA ALA A 166 2.57 -3.03 -3.71
C ALA A 166 3.86 -3.85 -3.75
N THR A 167 4.99 -3.16 -3.76
CA THR A 167 6.33 -3.74 -3.66
C THR A 167 6.92 -3.46 -2.28
N ASP A 168 8.06 -4.09 -1.98
CA ASP A 168 8.83 -3.82 -0.76
C ASP A 168 8.06 -4.12 0.53
N VAL A 169 7.24 -5.17 0.52
CA VAL A 169 6.50 -5.65 1.69
C VAL A 169 7.35 -6.61 2.49
N GLY A 170 7.30 -6.55 3.83
CA GLY A 170 8.02 -7.49 4.69
C GLY A 170 7.57 -8.94 4.47
N GLU A 171 8.52 -9.88 4.46
CA GLU A 171 8.17 -11.30 4.48
C GLU A 171 7.34 -11.63 5.73
N ASN A 172 6.20 -12.31 5.55
CA ASN A 172 5.23 -12.65 6.60
C ASN A 172 4.61 -11.45 7.33
N SER A 173 4.62 -10.25 6.74
CA SER A 173 4.04 -9.07 7.38
C SER A 173 2.56 -8.86 7.07
N LEU A 174 2.04 -9.45 5.99
CA LEU A 174 0.62 -9.37 5.64
C LEU A 174 -0.18 -10.23 6.61
N LYS A 175 -1.06 -9.58 7.39
CA LYS A 175 -1.93 -10.22 8.36
C LYS A 175 -3.36 -9.77 8.21
N PHE A 176 -4.27 -10.74 8.21
CA PHE A 176 -5.70 -10.50 8.27
C PHE A 176 -6.26 -10.93 9.62
N PHE A 177 -7.13 -10.09 10.17
CA PHE A 177 -7.92 -10.42 11.35
C PHE A 177 -9.39 -10.22 11.04
N TYR A 178 -10.22 -11.13 11.52
CA TYR A 178 -11.65 -11.18 11.25
C TYR A 178 -12.42 -10.96 12.55
N GLY A 179 -13.40 -10.06 12.52
CA GLY A 179 -14.23 -9.75 13.69
C GLY A 179 -15.35 -10.77 13.85
N TYR A 180 -15.28 -11.57 14.92
CA TYR A 180 -16.35 -12.47 15.35
C TYR A 180 -17.27 -11.74 16.32
N LEU A 181 -18.57 -11.71 16.02
CA LEU A 181 -19.57 -11.17 16.94
C LEU A 181 -19.79 -12.18 18.08
N LEU A 182 -19.46 -11.79 19.32
CA LEU A 182 -19.79 -12.59 20.48
C LEU A 182 -21.27 -12.36 20.80
N SER A 183 -22.11 -13.38 20.59
CA SER A 183 -23.49 -13.30 21.07
C SER A 183 -23.46 -13.27 22.60
N PRO A 184 -24.02 -12.23 23.27
CA PRO A 184 -24.06 -12.19 24.72
C PRO A 184 -24.95 -13.35 25.19
N ALA A 185 -24.33 -14.32 25.85
CA ALA A 185 -25.05 -15.41 26.49
C ALA A 185 -25.96 -14.84 27.59
N GLY A 186 -27.24 -14.64 27.28
CA GLY A 186 -28.33 -14.56 28.25
C GLY A 186 -28.37 -13.34 29.20
N GLY A 187 -28.11 -12.13 28.71
CA GLY A 187 -28.28 -10.91 29.50
C GLY A 187 -29.48 -10.07 29.05
N GLU A 188 -30.60 -10.17 29.77
CA GLU A 188 -31.65 -9.14 29.71
C GLU A 188 -31.11 -7.83 30.28
N GLY A 189 -31.12 -6.78 29.47
CA GLY A 189 -31.04 -5.40 29.95
C GLY A 189 -29.67 -4.76 29.90
N ASN A 190 -29.64 -3.60 29.24
CA ASN A 190 -28.61 -2.57 29.17
C ASN A 190 -27.43 -2.79 28.21
N GLN A 191 -27.53 -2.01 27.11
CA GLN A 191 -26.44 -1.49 26.29
C GLN A 191 -25.53 -2.57 25.68
N MET A 192 -25.94 -3.07 24.52
CA MET A 192 -25.10 -3.87 23.62
C MET A 192 -23.91 -3.04 23.16
N ASP A 193 -22.82 -3.06 23.93
CA ASP A 193 -21.50 -2.95 23.32
C ASP A 193 -21.30 -4.28 22.59
N ASP A 194 -21.44 -4.29 21.26
CA ASP A 194 -21.10 -5.46 20.46
C ASP A 194 -19.62 -5.81 20.73
N VAL A 195 -19.38 -6.85 21.54
CA VAL A 195 -18.02 -7.29 21.84
C VAL A 195 -17.55 -8.16 20.69
N TYR A 196 -16.58 -7.66 19.94
CA TYR A 196 -15.96 -8.38 18.84
C TYR A 196 -14.68 -9.09 19.30
N GLU A 197 -14.50 -10.33 18.88
CA GLU A 197 -13.23 -11.05 19.01
C GLU A 197 -12.50 -11.07 17.67
N TRP A 198 -11.26 -10.58 17.64
CA TRP A 198 -10.42 -10.62 16.44
C TRP A 198 -9.71 -11.97 16.34
N ARG A 199 -9.88 -12.68 15.23
CA ARG A 199 -9.22 -13.97 14.97
C ARG A 199 -8.51 -13.95 13.61
N GLU A 200 -7.43 -14.72 13.49
CA GLU A 200 -6.61 -14.78 12.27
C GLU A 200 -7.18 -15.68 11.16
N LYS A 201 -8.24 -16.43 11.46
CA LYS A 201 -8.90 -17.34 10.51
C LYS A 201 -10.39 -17.12 10.55
N TRP A 202 -11.03 -17.15 9.38
CA TRP A 202 -12.48 -17.07 9.26
C TRP A 202 -13.08 -18.42 8.88
N THR A 203 -14.10 -18.85 9.63
CA THR A 203 -14.67 -20.21 9.52
C THR A 203 -16.20 -20.24 9.41
N GLN A 204 -16.89 -19.09 9.42
CA GLN A 204 -18.36 -19.06 9.50
C GLN A 204 -19.06 -19.26 8.14
N GLY A 205 -18.33 -19.50 7.05
CA GLY A 205 -18.89 -19.75 5.70
C GLY A 205 -19.46 -18.50 5.00
N ASP A 206 -19.98 -17.56 5.77
CA ASP A 206 -20.47 -16.25 5.32
C ASP A 206 -19.34 -15.21 5.23
N VAL A 207 -19.65 -13.99 4.81
CA VAL A 207 -18.70 -12.87 4.79
C VAL A 207 -18.56 -12.29 6.22
N PRO A 208 -17.37 -11.95 6.72
CA PRO A 208 -17.23 -11.31 8.03
C PRO A 208 -17.84 -9.90 8.03
N LEU A 209 -18.27 -9.41 9.21
CA LEU A 209 -18.72 -8.02 9.37
C LEU A 209 -17.55 -7.03 9.32
N MET A 210 -16.39 -7.45 9.80
CA MET A 210 -15.20 -6.61 9.89
C MET A 210 -13.95 -7.41 9.55
N VAL A 211 -13.04 -6.76 8.81
CA VAL A 211 -11.72 -7.27 8.49
C VAL A 211 -10.70 -6.22 8.86
N ARG A 212 -9.66 -6.60 9.59
CA ARG A 212 -8.49 -5.76 9.84
C ARG A 212 -7.34 -6.30 9.03
N ILE A 213 -6.69 -5.40 8.31
CA ILE A 213 -5.47 -5.67 7.54
C ILE A 213 -4.31 -5.01 8.27
N GLU A 214 -3.24 -5.75 8.52
CA GLU A 214 -1.95 -5.24 8.98
C GLU A 214 -0.86 -5.63 8.00
N VAL A 215 0.00 -4.69 7.60
CA VAL A 215 1.11 -4.92 6.65
C VAL A 215 2.29 -4.04 7.01
N ASP A 216 3.50 -4.59 6.94
CA ASP A 216 4.75 -3.83 7.08
C ASP A 216 5.35 -3.52 5.71
N PHE A 217 5.58 -2.24 5.44
CA PHE A 217 6.18 -1.76 4.19
C PHE A 217 7.57 -1.19 4.43
N PHE A 218 8.48 -1.45 3.49
CA PHE A 218 9.82 -0.85 3.46
C PHE A 218 9.82 0.39 2.60
N LEU A 219 10.06 1.54 3.22
CA LEU A 219 10.18 2.80 2.49
C LEU A 219 11.59 2.93 1.93
N ALA A 220 11.69 2.93 0.61
CA ALA A 220 12.92 3.23 -0.12
C ALA A 220 13.33 4.69 0.16
N GLY A 221 14.45 4.87 0.87
CA GLY A 221 14.98 6.17 1.22
C GLY A 221 16.38 6.04 1.85
N PRO A 222 17.06 7.17 2.11
CA PRO A 222 18.43 7.16 2.65
C PRO A 222 18.55 6.51 4.03
N ALA A 223 17.44 6.34 4.75
CA ALA A 223 17.39 5.73 6.08
C ALA A 223 16.49 4.49 6.14
N ARG A 224 16.20 3.82 5.00
CA ARG A 224 15.37 2.60 4.86
C ARG A 224 14.60 2.22 6.14
N ARG A 225 13.36 2.68 6.24
CA ARG A 225 12.53 2.46 7.43
C ARG A 225 11.38 1.53 7.11
N MET A 226 11.04 0.69 8.08
CA MET A 226 9.84 -0.12 8.07
C MET A 226 8.68 0.70 8.63
N VAL A 227 7.51 0.62 8.01
CA VAL A 227 6.28 1.26 8.46
C VAL A 227 5.17 0.22 8.50
N THR A 228 4.64 -0.03 9.69
CA THR A 228 3.44 -0.85 9.89
C THR A 228 2.21 -0.01 9.59
N MET A 229 1.37 -0.50 8.69
CA MET A 229 0.09 0.09 8.37
C MET A 229 -1.01 -0.85 8.80
N ARG A 230 -2.04 -0.29 9.42
CA ARG A 230 -3.23 -1.01 9.85
C ARG A 230 -4.46 -0.33 9.30
N LYS A 231 -5.41 -1.11 8.77
CA LYS A 231 -6.71 -0.63 8.32
C LYS A 231 -7.81 -1.57 8.78
N ASP A 232 -8.80 -1.02 9.47
CA ASP A 232 -10.01 -1.73 9.90
C ASP A 232 -11.11 -1.40 8.88
N ILE A 233 -11.72 -2.43 8.29
CA ILE A 233 -12.70 -2.34 7.21
C ILE A 233 -14.00 -2.97 7.68
N PHE A 234 -15.10 -2.26 7.45
CA PHE A 234 -16.44 -2.76 7.72
C PHE A 234 -17.05 -3.24 6.40
N ILE A 235 -17.51 -4.48 6.36
CA ILE A 235 -18.15 -5.04 5.18
C ILE A 235 -19.67 -4.89 5.34
N PRO A 236 -20.36 -4.17 4.45
CA PRO A 236 -21.80 -3.98 4.54
C PRO A 236 -22.53 -5.29 4.30
N HIS A 237 -23.25 -5.76 5.32
CA HIS A 237 -24.18 -6.88 5.20
C HIS A 237 -25.54 -6.37 4.73
N GLY A 238 -25.86 -6.63 3.47
CA GLY A 238 -27.22 -6.45 2.98
C GLY A 238 -28.10 -7.61 3.46
N SER A 239 -28.93 -7.39 4.48
CA SER A 239 -30.05 -8.32 4.72
C SER A 239 -31.09 -8.06 3.64
N TRP A 240 -31.08 -8.87 2.58
CA TRP A 240 -32.30 -9.05 1.81
C TRP A 240 -33.27 -9.70 2.78
N GLY A 241 -34.20 -8.91 3.31
CA GLY A 241 -35.14 -9.34 4.33
C GLY A 241 -35.64 -10.74 4.00
N LYS A 242 -35.45 -11.68 4.93
CA LYS A 242 -36.05 -13.01 4.81
C LYS A 242 -37.51 -12.78 4.42
N ALA A 243 -37.94 -13.36 3.29
CA ALA A 243 -39.36 -13.44 3.02
C ALA A 243 -39.96 -14.18 4.22
N GLU A 244 -40.71 -13.47 5.06
CA GLU A 244 -41.53 -14.08 6.08
C GLU A 244 -42.39 -15.13 5.37
N LYS A 245 -42.17 -16.40 5.74
CA LYS A 245 -43.04 -17.50 5.36
C LYS A 245 -44.17 -17.60 6.36
#